data_AF-A0A3L7XJ99-F1
#
_entry.id   AF-A0A3L7XJ99-F1
#
_cell.length_a   1.000
_cell.length_b   1.000
_cell.length_c   1.000
_cell.angle_alpha   90.00
_cell.angle_beta   90.00
_cell.angle_gamma   90.00
#
_symmetry.space_group_name_H-M   'P 1'
#
loop_
_entity.id
_entity.type
_entity.pdbx_description
1 polymer ?
#
loop_
_entity_poly.entity_id
_entity_poly.type
_entity_poly.pdbx_seq_one_letter_code
_entity_poly.pdbx_strand_id
1 'polypeptide(L)'
;MTAAAETLTVHLPAAAMERLRRVSQIARRPIDRLVADTLEASLPPLLESVPPFYHVQLAALESLSSTELQAHVQAQMDTDTIDRYDLLLERNSAGILNTQEKEELDALRTRADLLMYRKAYAALILKWRGEYIPSPATLQATQ
;
A
#
# COMPACT_ATOMS: atom_id res chain seq x y z
N MET A 1 -22.29 0.13 22.01
CA MET A 1 -21.55 1.40 21.86
C MET A 1 -21.86 1.95 20.48
N THR A 2 -22.69 2.98 20.38
CA THR A 2 -22.91 3.71 19.13
C THR A 2 -21.65 4.53 18.84
N ALA A 3 -20.94 4.20 17.76
CA ALA A 3 -19.83 5.03 17.28
C ALA A 3 -20.33 6.46 17.03
N ALA A 4 -19.52 7.46 17.37
CA ALA A 4 -19.87 8.86 17.12
C ALA A 4 -20.03 9.08 15.61
N ALA A 5 -21.16 9.65 15.19
CA ALA A 5 -21.40 10.01 13.80
C ALA A 5 -20.89 11.43 13.55
N GLU A 6 -19.88 11.57 12.70
CA GLU A 6 -19.42 12.87 12.20
C GLU A 6 -20.15 13.23 10.90
N THR A 7 -20.47 14.51 10.71
CA THR A 7 -21.17 15.01 9.52
C THR A 7 -20.23 15.89 8.70
N LEU A 8 -20.09 15.58 7.42
CA LEU A 8 -19.31 16.36 6.45
C LEU A 8 -20.23 16.81 5.31
N THR A 9 -20.13 18.09 4.93
CA THR A 9 -20.78 18.62 3.71
C THR A 9 -19.82 18.49 2.54
N VAL A 10 -20.24 17.79 1.47
CA VAL A 10 -19.44 17.58 0.27
C VAL A 10 -20.13 18.19 -0.95
N HIS A 11 -19.38 18.90 -1.78
CA HIS A 11 -19.87 19.39 -3.07
C HIS A 11 -19.68 18.33 -4.16
N LEU A 12 -20.79 17.81 -4.69
CA LEU A 12 -20.79 16.81 -5.75
C LEU A 12 -21.24 17.42 -7.08
N PRO A 13 -20.69 16.97 -8.23
CA PRO A 13 -21.26 17.29 -9.53
C PRO A 13 -22.74 16.89 -9.58
N ALA A 14 -23.59 17.72 -10.20
CA ALA A 14 -25.04 17.48 -10.25
C ALA A 14 -25.40 16.08 -10.77
N ALA A 15 -24.72 15.63 -11.84
CA ALA A 15 -24.89 14.30 -12.42
C ALA A 15 -24.57 13.16 -11.42
N ALA A 16 -23.56 13.34 -10.55
CA ALA A 16 -23.23 12.35 -9.53
C ALA A 16 -24.31 12.27 -8.46
N MET A 17 -24.86 13.41 -8.02
CA MET A 17 -25.95 13.48 -7.06
C MET A 17 -27.23 12.82 -7.60
N GLU A 18 -27.57 13.06 -8.86
CA GLU A 18 -28.71 12.41 -9.52
C GLU A 18 -28.55 10.89 -9.58
N ARG A 19 -27.36 10.41 -9.95
CA ARG A 19 -27.05 8.98 -9.96
C ARG A 19 -27.18 8.38 -8.55
N LEU A 20 -26.66 9.05 -7.52
CA LEU A 20 -26.78 8.64 -6.12
C LEU A 20 -28.24 8.52 -5.67
N ARG A 21 -29.07 9.52 -5.99
CA ARG A 21 -30.53 9.49 -5.71
C ARG A 21 -31.22 8.32 -6.39
N ARG A 22 -30.85 7.99 -7.63
CA ARG A 22 -31.43 6.86 -8.35
C ARG A 22 -31.04 5.52 -7.71
N VAL A 23 -29.77 5.36 -7.37
CA VAL A 23 -29.26 4.14 -6.71
C VAL A 23 -29.91 3.96 -5.33
N SER A 24 -30.09 5.03 -4.56
CA SER A 24 -30.73 4.97 -3.24
C SER A 24 -32.18 4.48 -3.31
N GLN A 25 -32.94 4.96 -4.30
CA GLN A 25 -34.32 4.52 -4.55
C GLN A 25 -34.38 3.04 -4.94
N ILE A 26 -33.50 2.58 -5.85
CA ILE A 26 -33.45 1.19 -6.30
C ILE A 26 -33.05 0.27 -5.15
N ALA A 27 -31.97 0.62 -4.43
CA ALA A 27 -31.46 -0.17 -3.31
C ALA A 27 -32.34 -0.09 -2.06
N ARG A 28 -33.28 0.88 -2.01
CA ARG A 28 -34.09 1.22 -0.82
C ARG A 28 -33.23 1.49 0.41
N ARG A 29 -32.10 2.16 0.21
CA ARG A 29 -31.15 2.52 1.26
C ARG A 29 -31.00 4.03 1.30
N PRO A 30 -30.85 4.65 2.50
CA PRO A 30 -30.59 6.07 2.59
C PRO A 30 -29.25 6.42 1.91
N ILE A 31 -29.18 7.62 1.32
CA ILE A 31 -28.00 8.11 0.59
C ILE A 31 -26.78 8.09 1.51
N ASP A 32 -26.92 8.56 2.75
CA ASP A 32 -25.83 8.62 3.73
C ASP A 32 -25.16 7.27 3.93
N ARG A 33 -25.95 6.18 4.00
CA ARG A 33 -25.42 4.83 4.18
C ARG A 33 -24.77 4.29 2.90
N LEU A 34 -25.27 4.66 1.72
CA LEU A 34 -24.61 4.30 0.47
C LEU A 34 -23.29 5.03 0.30
N VAL A 35 -23.25 6.32 0.66
CA VAL A 35 -22.02 7.13 0.65
C VAL A 35 -21.02 6.58 1.65
N ALA A 36 -21.44 6.30 2.89
CA ALA A 36 -20.57 5.73 3.92
C ALA A 36 -19.96 4.39 3.47
N ASP A 37 -20.77 3.43 3.02
CA ASP A 37 -20.27 2.13 2.53
C ASP A 37 -19.34 2.29 1.32
N THR A 38 -19.66 3.21 0.40
CA THR A 38 -18.84 3.45 -0.79
C THR A 38 -17.50 4.07 -0.39
N LEU A 39 -17.54 5.04 0.53
CA LEU A 39 -16.33 5.65 1.09
C LEU A 39 -15.49 4.58 1.78
N GLU A 40 -16.05 3.81 2.71
CA GLU A 40 -15.35 2.72 3.40
C GLU A 40 -14.69 1.71 2.43
N ALA A 41 -15.41 1.31 1.38
CA ALA A 41 -14.88 0.38 0.38
C ALA A 41 -13.84 1.02 -0.56
N SER A 42 -13.92 2.33 -0.78
CA SER A 42 -12.98 3.07 -1.63
C SER A 42 -11.78 3.60 -0.85
N LEU A 43 -11.92 3.69 0.48
CA LEU A 43 -10.92 4.23 1.36
C LEU A 43 -9.73 3.26 1.36
N PRO A 44 -8.57 3.75 0.98
CA PRO A 44 -7.35 2.97 0.96
C PRO A 44 -6.93 2.59 2.40
N PRO A 45 -6.28 1.43 2.59
CA PRO A 45 -5.83 1.03 3.91
C PRO A 45 -4.82 2.04 4.47
N LEU A 46 -4.98 2.40 5.74
CA LEU A 46 -4.08 3.33 6.45
C LEU A 46 -2.83 2.59 6.97
N LEU A 47 -1.85 3.33 7.50
CA LEU A 47 -0.66 2.75 8.15
C LEU A 47 -1.00 1.71 9.23
N GLU A 48 -2.18 1.84 9.83
CA GLU A 48 -2.73 0.93 10.85
C GLU A 48 -2.84 -0.53 10.36
N SER A 49 -2.90 -0.77 9.05
CA SER A 49 -2.90 -2.12 8.48
C SER A 49 -1.51 -2.73 8.31
N VAL A 50 -0.44 -1.96 8.55
CA VAL A 50 0.95 -2.41 8.49
C VAL A 50 1.42 -2.80 9.89
N PRO A 51 2.31 -3.81 10.06
CA PRO A 51 2.92 -4.10 11.35
C PRO A 51 3.55 -2.84 12.01
N PRO A 52 3.30 -2.60 13.33
CA PRO A 52 3.74 -1.38 14.02
C PRO A 52 5.24 -1.08 13.90
N PHE A 53 6.06 -2.12 13.80
CA PHE A 53 7.50 -2.00 13.63
C PHE A 53 7.92 -1.17 12.40
N TYR A 54 7.09 -1.13 11.35
CA TYR A 54 7.38 -0.38 10.12
C TYR A 54 6.78 1.03 10.11
N HIS A 55 5.89 1.38 11.04
CA HIS A 55 5.12 2.64 11.01
C HIS A 55 6.01 3.87 10.90
N VAL A 56 7.04 3.98 11.74
CA VAL A 56 7.98 5.12 11.74
C VAL A 56 8.68 5.26 10.39
N GLN A 57 9.04 4.14 9.76
CA GLN A 57 9.78 4.14 8.50
C GLN A 57 8.87 4.47 7.30
N LEU A 58 7.55 4.23 7.42
CA LEU A 58 6.57 4.53 6.38
C LEU A 58 5.95 5.91 6.53
N ALA A 59 5.77 6.43 7.75
CA ALA A 59 5.25 7.77 8.00
C ALA A 59 6.08 8.86 7.31
N ALA A 60 7.40 8.66 7.18
CA ALA A 60 8.29 9.56 6.45
C ALA A 60 7.90 9.71 4.96
N LEU A 61 7.21 8.73 4.36
CA LEU A 61 6.77 8.79 2.96
C LEU A 61 5.64 9.80 2.76
N GLU A 62 4.82 10.06 3.78
CA GLU A 62 3.64 10.94 3.65
C GLU A 62 4.00 12.38 3.26
N SER A 63 5.16 12.86 3.71
CA SER A 63 5.67 14.21 3.41
C SER A 63 6.43 14.33 2.08
N LEU A 64 6.69 13.23 1.38
CA LEU A 64 7.49 13.24 0.15
C LEU A 64 6.72 13.80 -1.05
N SER A 65 7.43 14.38 -2.01
CA SER A 65 6.87 14.75 -3.30
C SER A 65 6.51 13.51 -4.13
N SER A 66 5.68 13.68 -5.15
CA SER A 66 5.28 12.57 -6.01
C SER A 66 6.44 11.94 -6.77
N THR A 67 7.42 12.75 -7.20
CA THR A 67 8.65 12.25 -7.84
C THR A 67 9.47 11.36 -6.90
N GLU A 68 9.61 11.77 -5.63
CA GLU A 68 10.31 10.97 -4.61
C GLU A 68 9.57 9.68 -4.28
N LEU A 69 8.24 9.74 -4.16
CA LEU A 69 7.41 8.55 -3.99
C LEU A 69 7.53 7.59 -5.17
N GLN A 70 7.60 8.11 -6.39
CA GLN A 70 7.75 7.28 -7.58
C GLN A 70 9.11 6.57 -7.61
N ALA A 71 10.18 7.22 -7.11
CA ALA A 71 11.47 6.57 -6.92
C ALA A 71 11.37 5.41 -5.90
N HIS A 72 10.60 5.59 -4.82
CA HIS A 72 10.33 4.49 -3.87
C HIS A 72 9.55 3.34 -4.52
N VAL A 73 8.57 3.61 -5.37
CA VAL A 73 7.83 2.57 -6.11
C VAL A 73 8.74 1.78 -7.05
N GLN A 74 9.73 2.44 -7.65
CA GLN A 74 10.68 1.81 -8.57
C GLN A 74 11.89 1.18 -7.87
N ALA A 75 12.08 1.42 -6.57
CA ALA A 75 13.22 0.92 -5.82
C ALA A 75 13.32 -0.61 -5.87
N GLN A 76 14.55 -1.11 -6.02
CA GLN A 76 14.89 -2.52 -6.04
C GLN A 76 16.10 -2.76 -5.14
N MET A 77 16.26 -4.01 -4.71
CA MET A 77 17.52 -4.45 -4.10
C MET A 77 18.58 -4.54 -5.20
N ASP A 78 19.83 -4.24 -4.84
CA ASP A 78 20.95 -4.44 -5.74
C ASP A 78 21.14 -5.92 -6.07
N THR A 79 21.70 -6.19 -7.27
CA THR A 79 21.87 -7.54 -7.79
C THR A 79 22.68 -8.43 -6.85
N ASP A 80 23.77 -7.90 -6.29
CA ASP A 80 24.62 -8.66 -5.35
C ASP A 80 23.83 -9.10 -4.11
N THR A 81 22.96 -8.23 -3.58
CA THR A 81 22.10 -8.59 -2.45
C THR A 81 21.04 -9.63 -2.84
N ILE A 82 20.49 -9.57 -4.06
CA ILE A 82 19.53 -10.58 -4.55
C ILE A 82 20.23 -11.94 -4.69
N ASP A 83 21.39 -11.99 -5.35
CA ASP A 83 22.16 -13.22 -5.54
C ASP A 83 22.56 -13.84 -4.20
N ARG A 84 22.97 -13.00 -3.24
CA ARG A 84 23.29 -13.45 -1.88
C ARG A 84 22.06 -14.00 -1.16
N TYR A 85 20.91 -13.35 -1.31
CA TYR A 85 19.66 -13.80 -0.71
C TYR A 85 19.22 -15.16 -1.27
N ASP A 86 19.29 -15.34 -2.59
CA ASP A 86 18.94 -16.59 -3.26
C ASP A 86 19.86 -17.75 -2.84
N LEU A 87 21.17 -17.49 -2.76
CA LEU A 87 22.14 -18.46 -2.24
C LEU A 87 21.80 -18.90 -0.81
N LEU A 88 21.46 -17.95 0.07
CA LEU A 88 21.12 -18.25 1.45
C LEU A 88 19.79 -18.99 1.57
N LEU A 89 18.81 -18.73 0.69
CA LEU A 89 17.57 -19.48 0.61
C LEU A 89 17.81 -20.93 0.16
N GLU A 90 18.66 -21.15 -0.85
CA GLU A 90 19.04 -22.50 -1.30
C GLU A 90 19.71 -23.28 -0.15
N ARG A 91 20.68 -22.66 0.52
CA ARG A 91 21.37 -23.25 1.68
C ARG A 91 20.44 -23.47 2.87
N ASN A 92 19.45 -22.60 3.09
CA ASN A 92 18.41 -22.78 4.10
C ASN A 92 17.59 -24.05 3.80
N SER A 93 17.16 -24.22 2.54
CA SER A 93 16.36 -25.36 2.10
C SER A 93 17.10 -26.69 2.26
N ALA A 94 18.42 -26.67 2.08
CA ALA A 94 19.31 -27.81 2.30
C ALA A 94 19.66 -28.05 3.78
N GLY A 95 19.25 -27.17 4.70
CA GLY A 95 19.50 -27.30 6.13
C GLY A 95 20.96 -27.09 6.55
N ILE A 96 21.78 -26.44 5.71
CA ILE A 96 23.24 -26.31 5.89
C ILE A 96 23.69 -24.90 6.32
N LEU A 97 22.77 -24.01 6.66
CA LEU A 97 23.13 -22.68 7.16
C LEU A 97 23.79 -22.76 8.53
N ASN A 98 24.91 -22.07 8.65
CA ASN A 98 25.50 -21.78 9.95
C ASN A 98 24.76 -20.63 10.66
N THR A 99 25.11 -20.33 11.91
CA THR A 99 24.45 -19.29 12.71
C THR A 99 24.54 -17.90 12.08
N GLN A 100 25.72 -17.52 11.59
CA GLN A 100 25.93 -16.22 10.95
C GLN A 100 25.09 -16.08 9.66
N GLU A 101 25.01 -17.14 8.86
CA GLU A 101 24.21 -17.16 7.64
C GLU A 101 22.70 -17.12 7.92
N LYS A 102 22.24 -17.66 9.06
CA LYS A 102 20.84 -17.53 9.51
C LYS A 102 20.51 -16.08 9.88
N GLU A 103 21.39 -15.44 10.66
CA GLU A 103 21.23 -14.03 11.02
C GLU A 103 21.23 -13.13 9.77
N GLU A 104 22.13 -13.40 8.82
CA GLU A 104 22.18 -12.69 7.54
C GLU A 104 20.88 -12.89 6.74
N LEU A 105 20.38 -14.12 6.64
CA LEU A 105 19.13 -14.41 5.93
C LEU A 105 17.92 -13.69 6.55
N ASP A 106 17.83 -13.64 7.88
CA ASP A 106 16.74 -12.94 8.57
C ASP A 106 16.83 -11.41 8.41
N ALA A 107 18.05 -10.87 8.40
CA ALA A 107 18.27 -9.45 8.09
C ALA A 107 17.86 -9.12 6.64
N LEU A 108 18.19 -9.98 5.67
CA LEU A 108 17.80 -9.81 4.27
C LEU A 108 16.29 -9.90 4.09
N ARG A 109 15.62 -10.85 4.76
CA ARG A 109 14.14 -10.93 4.79
C ARG A 109 13.51 -9.64 5.30
N THR A 110 13.96 -9.17 6.45
CA THR A 110 13.43 -7.95 7.07
C THR A 110 13.60 -6.74 6.14
N ARG A 111 14.74 -6.65 5.44
CA ARG A 111 15.02 -5.59 4.47
C ARG A 111 14.13 -5.69 3.23
N ALA A 112 13.93 -6.90 2.71
CA ALA A 112 13.04 -7.15 1.58
C ALA A 112 11.58 -6.80 1.92
N ASP A 113 11.11 -7.20 3.11
CA ASP A 113 9.77 -6.88 3.61
C ASP A 113 9.58 -5.37 3.73
N LEU A 114 10.52 -4.66 4.36
CA LEU A 114 10.46 -3.20 4.48
C LEU A 114 10.45 -2.52 3.11
N LEU A 115 11.25 -3.00 2.15
CA LEU A 115 11.22 -2.48 0.78
C LEU A 115 9.83 -2.67 0.15
N MET A 116 9.22 -3.85 0.29
CA MET A 116 7.89 -4.12 -0.22
C MET A 116 6.84 -3.20 0.41
N TYR A 117 6.87 -3.01 1.73
CA TYR A 117 5.97 -2.09 2.43
C TYR A 117 6.15 -0.64 1.96
N ARG A 118 7.40 -0.17 1.78
CA ARG A 118 7.67 1.17 1.24
C ARG A 118 7.13 1.35 -0.17
N LYS A 119 7.33 0.36 -1.04
CA LYS A 119 6.82 0.36 -2.42
C LYS A 119 5.29 0.44 -2.44
N ALA A 120 4.64 -0.45 -1.67
CA ALA A 120 3.19 -0.51 -1.59
C ALA A 120 2.60 0.79 -1.03
N TYR A 121 3.18 1.32 0.04
CA TYR A 121 2.68 2.54 0.67
C TYR A 121 2.94 3.79 -0.17
N ALA A 122 4.10 3.90 -0.82
CA ALA A 122 4.38 4.99 -1.75
C ALA A 122 3.42 4.97 -2.95
N ALA A 123 3.17 3.79 -3.52
CA ALA A 123 2.16 3.62 -4.58
C ALA A 123 0.78 4.05 -4.08
N LEU A 124 0.43 3.67 -2.84
CA LEU A 124 -0.85 4.01 -2.25
C LEU A 124 -1.03 5.53 -2.10
N ILE A 125 -0.03 6.25 -1.59
CA ILE A 125 -0.05 7.71 -1.49
C ILE A 125 -0.20 8.36 -2.88
N LEU A 126 0.53 7.87 -3.89
CA LEU A 126 0.38 8.34 -5.27
C LEU A 126 -1.07 8.14 -5.79
N LYS A 127 -1.70 7.00 -5.44
CA LYS A 127 -3.13 6.78 -5.73
C LYS A 127 -4.00 7.87 -5.14
N TRP A 128 -3.73 8.25 -3.89
CA TRP A 128 -4.54 9.24 -3.15
C TRP A 128 -4.41 10.62 -3.76
N ARG A 129 -3.24 10.92 -4.32
CA ARG A 129 -2.97 12.16 -5.07
C ARG A 129 -3.59 12.17 -6.47
N GLY A 130 -4.22 11.07 -6.89
CA GLY A 130 -4.83 10.94 -8.22
C GLY A 130 -3.81 10.64 -9.33
N GLU A 131 -2.60 10.22 -8.97
CA GLU A 131 -1.56 9.89 -9.95
C GLU A 131 -1.67 8.46 -10.46
N TYR A 132 -1.23 8.24 -11.70
CA TYR A 132 -1.20 6.92 -12.30
C TYR A 132 -0.11 6.07 -11.64
N ILE A 133 -0.51 4.92 -11.10
CA ILE A 133 0.42 3.93 -10.57
C ILE A 133 0.69 2.91 -11.68
N PRO A 134 1.96 2.73 -12.10
CA PRO A 134 2.30 1.67 -13.03
C PRO A 134 1.90 0.32 -12.45
N SER A 135 1.23 -0.50 -13.27
CA SER A 135 0.84 -1.85 -12.84
C SER A 135 2.08 -2.70 -12.51
N PRO A 136 1.95 -3.73 -11.66
CA PRO A 136 3.07 -4.64 -11.37
C PRO A 136 3.75 -5.20 -12.64
N ALA A 137 2.96 -5.46 -13.69
CA ALA A 137 3.46 -5.90 -14.99
C ALA A 137 4.30 -4.82 -15.70
N THR A 138 3.94 -3.54 -15.55
CA THR A 138 4.66 -2.41 -16.13
C THR A 138 5.98 -2.15 -15.39
N LEU A 139 6.04 -2.45 -14.08
CA LEU A 139 7.27 -2.36 -13.28
C LEU A 139 8.27 -3.48 -13.59
N GLN A 140 7.82 -4.61 -14.14
CA GLN A 140 8.69 -5.71 -14.59
C GLN A 140 9.16 -5.54 -16.03
N ALA A 141 8.44 -4.79 -16.86
CA ALA A 141 8.69 -4.64 -18.30
C ALA A 141 9.76 -3.58 -18.66
N THR A 142 10.27 -2.81 -17.70
CA THR A 142 11.38 -1.86 -17.92
C THR A 142 12.75 -2.49 -17.66
N GLN A 143 12.83 -3.82 -17.74
CA GLN A 143 14.08 -4.60 -17.64
C GLN A 143 14.72 -4.79 -19.01
#